data_AF-A0ABD5QBR7-F1
#
_entry.id   AF-A0ABD5QBR7-F1
#
_cell.length_a   1.000
_cell.length_b   1.000
_cell.length_c   1.000
_cell.angle_alpha   90.00
_cell.angle_beta   90.00
_cell.angle_gamma   90.00
#
_symmetry.space_group_name_H-M   'P 1'
#
loop_
_entity.id
_entity.type
_entity.pdbx_description
1 polymer ?
#
loop_
_entity_poly.entity_id
_entity_poly.type
_entity_poly.pdbx_seq_one_letter_code
_entity_poly.pdbx_strand_id
1 'polypeptide(L)'
;MSESVQPDLDDRTLRAATQEMCVEEKARALFEVTSESGRTYTVDLREGVCSCPDFEYRDGVEECKHLRRVRIEVNQVDIEALQSELASRATDLQADAEQLEDEARKLDEQAREIENALDSLQEVAR
;
A
#
# COMPACT_ATOMS: atom_id res chain seq x y z
N MET A 1 14.41 -22.76 -16.51
CA MET A 1 14.49 -21.30 -16.66
C MET A 1 13.17 -20.78 -16.15
N SER A 2 13.18 -20.12 -15.00
CA SER A 2 11.97 -19.60 -14.37
C SER A 2 11.50 -18.39 -15.17
N GLU A 3 10.35 -18.55 -15.83
CA GLU A 3 9.62 -17.46 -16.45
C GLU A 3 9.38 -16.37 -15.39
N SER A 4 9.82 -15.16 -15.67
CA SER A 4 9.51 -13.97 -14.87
C SER A 4 8.02 -13.70 -15.01
N VAL A 5 7.24 -14.18 -14.03
CA VAL A 5 5.84 -13.79 -13.86
C VAL A 5 5.89 -12.35 -13.36
N GLN A 6 5.64 -11.41 -14.26
CA GLN A 6 5.48 -10.00 -13.87
C GLN A 6 4.07 -9.86 -13.28
N PRO A 7 3.93 -9.72 -11.94
CA PRO A 7 2.63 -9.38 -11.39
C PRO A 7 2.21 -8.01 -11.92
N ASP A 8 0.93 -7.85 -12.28
CA ASP A 8 0.38 -6.52 -12.53
C ASP A 8 0.73 -5.62 -11.33
N LEU A 9 1.23 -4.40 -11.59
CA LEU A 9 1.56 -3.39 -10.58
C LEU A 9 0.29 -2.75 -9.98
N ASP A 10 -0.66 -3.62 -9.60
CA ASP A 10 -1.87 -3.27 -8.89
C ASP A 10 -1.59 -2.89 -7.43
N ASP A 11 -2.60 -2.37 -6.75
CA ASP A 11 -2.50 -2.01 -5.32
C ASP A 11 -2.12 -3.21 -4.44
N ARG A 12 -2.35 -4.44 -4.90
CA ARG A 12 -1.98 -5.66 -4.17
C ARG A 12 -0.48 -5.90 -4.24
N THR A 13 0.19 -5.68 -5.37
CA THR A 13 1.66 -5.70 -5.49
C THR A 13 2.29 -4.63 -4.61
N LEU A 14 1.75 -3.42 -4.63
CA LEU A 14 2.30 -2.32 -3.84
C LEU A 14 2.16 -2.59 -2.34
N ARG A 15 1.01 -3.10 -1.90
CA ARG A 15 0.83 -3.54 -0.51
C ARG A 15 1.78 -4.67 -0.15
N ALA A 16 2.00 -5.61 -1.07
CA ALA A 16 2.97 -6.67 -0.87
C ALA A 16 4.40 -6.13 -0.74
N ALA A 17 4.73 -5.01 -1.41
CA ALA A 17 6.04 -4.37 -1.34
C ALA A 17 6.24 -3.53 -0.06
N THR A 18 5.22 -2.81 0.39
CA THR A 18 5.33 -1.79 1.45
C THR A 18 5.00 -2.29 2.87
N GLN A 19 4.13 -3.30 3.03
CA GLN A 19 3.77 -3.78 4.37
C GLN A 19 4.90 -4.57 5.02
N GLU A 20 5.14 -4.37 6.32
CA GLU A 20 6.12 -5.16 7.06
C GLU A 20 5.78 -6.66 7.01
N MET A 21 6.69 -7.44 6.43
CA MET A 21 6.60 -8.90 6.36
C MET A 21 8.01 -9.49 6.44
N CYS A 22 8.17 -10.58 7.18
CA CYS A 22 9.40 -11.36 7.20
C CYS A 22 9.22 -12.59 6.30
N VAL A 23 10.19 -12.87 5.42
CA VAL A 23 10.19 -14.02 4.52
C VAL A 23 11.35 -14.94 4.88
N GLU A 24 11.06 -16.20 5.16
CA GLU A 24 12.06 -17.22 5.49
C GLU A 24 11.91 -18.42 4.57
N GLU A 25 12.97 -18.80 3.85
CA GLU A 25 12.97 -20.05 3.07
C GLU A 25 13.16 -21.25 4.01
N LYS A 26 12.16 -22.14 4.07
CA LYS A 26 12.19 -23.36 4.92
C LYS A 26 12.67 -24.58 4.15
N ALA A 27 12.35 -24.64 2.86
CA ALA A 27 12.85 -25.62 1.91
C ALA A 27 12.88 -25.00 0.52
N ARG A 28 13.51 -25.67 -0.45
CA ARG A 28 13.66 -25.13 -1.81
C ARG A 28 12.33 -24.65 -2.39
N ALA A 29 12.19 -23.35 -2.58
CA ALA A 29 10.97 -22.69 -3.08
C ALA A 29 9.71 -22.84 -2.18
N LEU A 30 9.91 -23.18 -0.91
CA LEU A 30 8.88 -23.21 0.13
C LEU A 30 9.26 -22.19 1.22
N PHE A 31 8.41 -21.19 1.39
CA PHE A 31 8.66 -20.05 2.23
C PHE A 31 7.64 -19.95 3.36
N GLU A 32 8.09 -19.39 4.46
CA GLU A 32 7.24 -18.97 5.56
C GLU A 32 7.22 -17.45 5.58
N VAL A 33 6.03 -16.86 5.51
CA VAL A 33 5.84 -15.42 5.50
C VAL A 33 5.12 -15.02 6.77
N THR A 34 5.81 -14.29 7.63
CA THR A 34 5.22 -13.68 8.83
C THR A 34 4.74 -12.28 8.46
N SER A 35 3.44 -12.07 8.52
CA SER A 35 2.78 -10.80 8.23
C SER A 35 2.88 -9.82 9.40
N GLU A 36 2.69 -8.53 9.11
CA GLU A 36 2.56 -7.42 10.07
C GLU A 36 1.65 -7.74 11.27
N SER A 37 0.59 -8.53 11.08
CA SER A 37 -0.31 -8.93 12.16
C SER A 37 0.26 -10.03 13.07
N GLY A 38 1.52 -10.42 12.89
CA GLY A 38 2.17 -11.55 13.58
C GLY A 38 1.68 -12.93 13.13
N ARG A 39 0.88 -13.01 12.05
CA ARG A 39 0.39 -14.29 11.51
C ARG A 39 1.35 -14.81 10.46
N THR A 40 1.58 -16.12 10.50
CA THR A 40 2.54 -16.80 9.64
C THR A 40 1.82 -17.71 8.66
N TYR A 41 2.20 -17.63 7.38
CA TYR A 41 1.62 -18.41 6.29
C TYR A 41 2.71 -19.09 5.48
N THR A 42 2.41 -20.28 4.97
CA THR A 42 3.29 -21.01 4.08
C THR A 42 3.00 -20.64 2.64
N VAL A 43 4.04 -20.39 1.86
CA VAL A 43 3.98 -20.10 0.42
C VAL A 43 4.80 -21.15 -0.30
N ASP A 44 4.14 -21.92 -1.17
CA ASP A 44 4.83 -22.80 -2.11
C ASP A 44 4.92 -22.07 -3.46
N LEU A 45 6.12 -21.58 -3.78
CA LEU A 45 6.36 -20.82 -4.98
C LEU A 45 6.36 -21.69 -6.25
N ARG A 46 6.53 -23.02 -6.11
CA ARG A 46 6.52 -23.94 -7.24
C ARG A 46 5.11 -24.13 -7.78
N GLU A 47 4.19 -24.35 -6.85
CA GLU A 47 2.77 -24.53 -7.15
C GLU A 47 2.03 -23.19 -7.24
N GLY A 48 2.66 -22.09 -6.81
CA GLY A 48 2.05 -20.75 -6.81
C GLY A 48 0.91 -20.62 -5.80
N VAL A 49 1.00 -21.34 -4.67
CA VAL A 49 -0.07 -21.37 -3.66
C VAL A 49 0.36 -20.80 -2.33
N CYS A 50 -0.60 -20.27 -1.58
CA CYS A 50 -0.38 -19.74 -0.24
C CYS A 50 -1.43 -20.28 0.74
N SER A 51 -1.03 -20.59 1.97
CA SER A 51 -1.92 -21.04 3.03
C SER A 51 -2.71 -19.91 3.72
N CYS A 52 -2.76 -18.71 3.12
CA CYS A 52 -3.46 -17.59 3.74
C CYS A 52 -4.96 -17.60 3.41
N PRO A 53 -5.83 -17.06 4.29
CA PRO A 53 -7.27 -17.05 4.04
C PRO A 53 -7.69 -16.31 2.76
N ASP A 54 -6.94 -15.28 2.34
CA ASP A 54 -7.22 -14.53 1.12
C ASP A 54 -6.96 -15.37 -0.14
N PHE A 55 -6.07 -16.36 -0.07
CA PHE A 55 -5.85 -17.30 -1.18
C PHE A 55 -6.79 -18.51 -1.09
N GLU A 56 -7.07 -18.99 0.11
CA GLU A 56 -7.86 -20.21 0.34
C GLU A 56 -9.37 -20.01 0.08
N TYR A 57 -9.93 -18.86 0.46
CA TYR A 57 -11.39 -18.67 0.48
C TYR A 57 -11.93 -17.64 -0.51
N ARG A 58 -11.07 -16.82 -1.12
CA ARG A 58 -11.52 -15.76 -2.01
C ARG A 58 -11.42 -16.21 -3.46
N ASP A 59 -12.58 -16.25 -4.13
CA ASP A 59 -12.66 -16.60 -5.54
C ASP A 59 -11.89 -15.60 -6.43
N GLY A 60 -11.22 -16.12 -7.46
CA GLY A 60 -10.51 -15.32 -8.46
C GLY A 60 -9.20 -14.69 -7.99
N VAL A 61 -8.62 -15.14 -6.87
CA VAL A 61 -7.29 -14.71 -6.44
C VAL A 61 -6.22 -15.63 -7.02
N GLU A 62 -5.51 -15.14 -8.04
CA GLU A 62 -4.37 -15.86 -8.62
C GLU A 62 -3.09 -15.63 -7.81
N GLU A 63 -2.89 -14.42 -7.28
CA GLU A 63 -1.74 -14.10 -6.44
C GLU A 63 -2.15 -13.24 -5.24
N CYS A 64 -2.03 -13.81 -4.04
CA CYS A 64 -2.20 -13.08 -2.80
C CYS A 64 -0.95 -12.24 -2.48
N LYS A 65 -1.06 -11.33 -1.50
CA LYS A 65 0.07 -10.46 -1.12
C LYS A 65 1.32 -11.22 -0.66
N HIS A 66 1.17 -12.42 -0.10
CA HIS A 66 2.31 -13.21 0.38
C HIS A 66 3.10 -13.84 -0.77
N LEU A 67 2.40 -14.34 -1.80
CA LEU A 67 3.02 -14.83 -3.03
C LEU A 67 3.81 -13.72 -3.72
N ARG A 68 3.19 -12.54 -3.89
CA ARG A 68 3.84 -11.37 -4.48
C ARG A 68 5.07 -10.94 -3.65
N ARG A 69 4.98 -10.91 -2.32
CA ARG A 69 6.12 -10.61 -1.43
C ARG A 69 7.27 -11.59 -1.60
N VAL A 70 6.99 -12.90 -1.67
CA VAL A 70 8.03 -13.91 -1.92
C VAL A 70 8.68 -13.70 -3.28
N ARG A 71 7.91 -13.43 -4.34
CA ARG A 71 8.47 -13.15 -5.67
C ARG A 71 9.37 -11.91 -5.69
N ILE A 72 9.00 -10.86 -4.96
CA ILE A 72 9.85 -9.67 -4.77
C ILE A 72 11.17 -10.09 -4.11
N GLU A 73 11.11 -10.84 -3.01
CA GLU A 73 12.30 -11.28 -2.26
C GLU A 73 13.26 -12.13 -3.10
N VAL A 74 12.72 -13.01 -3.95
CA VAL A 74 13.53 -13.88 -4.82
C VAL A 74 13.84 -13.26 -6.19
N ASN A 75 13.58 -11.96 -6.39
CA ASN A 75 13.80 -11.23 -7.64
C ASN A 75 13.12 -11.87 -8.87
N GLN A 76 11.90 -12.39 -8.71
CA GLN A 76 11.06 -12.90 -9.81
C GLN A 76 10.15 -11.83 -10.42
N VAL A 77 10.32 -10.58 -10.03
CA VAL A 77 9.59 -9.40 -10.55
C VAL A 77 10.59 -8.37 -11.06
N ASP A 78 10.12 -7.42 -11.87
CA ASP A 78 10.93 -6.25 -12.25
C ASP A 78 11.04 -5.28 -11.05
N ILE A 79 12.14 -5.41 -10.30
CA ILE A 79 12.40 -4.60 -9.12
C ILE A 79 12.61 -3.12 -9.48
N GLU A 80 13.21 -2.83 -10.63
CA GLU A 80 13.46 -1.45 -11.06
C GLU A 80 12.13 -0.75 -11.42
N ALA A 81 11.26 -1.43 -12.16
CA ALA A 81 9.92 -0.92 -12.46
C ALA A 81 9.11 -0.70 -11.18
N LEU A 82 9.15 -1.65 -10.24
CA LEU A 82 8.46 -1.53 -8.94
C LEU A 82 8.99 -0.35 -8.10
N GLN A 83 10.30 -0.16 -8.06
CA GLN A 83 10.92 0.98 -7.38
C GLN A 83 10.52 2.32 -8.01
N SER A 84 10.51 2.39 -9.35
CA SER A 84 10.08 3.59 -10.07
C SER A 84 8.62 3.95 -9.79
N GLU A 85 7.72 2.96 -9.79
CA GLU A 85 6.30 3.16 -9.50
C GLU A 85 6.10 3.64 -8.06
N LEU A 86 6.77 3.01 -7.08
CA LEU A 86 6.72 3.43 -5.69
C LEU A 86 7.23 4.88 -5.49
N ALA A 87 8.29 5.26 -6.20
CA ALA A 87 8.83 6.61 -6.15
C ALA A 87 7.86 7.64 -6.76
N SER A 88 7.20 7.31 -7.87
CA SER A 88 6.17 8.16 -8.48
C SER A 88 5.02 8.38 -7.49
N ARG A 89 4.46 7.30 -6.93
CA ARG A 89 3.34 7.40 -5.98
C ARG A 89 3.71 8.16 -4.71
N ALA A 90 4.93 8.01 -4.22
CA ALA A 90 5.41 8.79 -3.07
C ALA A 90 5.46 10.29 -3.39
N THR A 91 5.88 10.66 -4.60
CA THR A 91 5.89 12.04 -5.08
C THR A 91 4.48 12.62 -5.18
N ASP A 92 3.54 11.85 -5.75
CA ASP A 92 2.14 12.26 -5.90
C ASP A 92 1.49 12.47 -4.52
N LEU A 93 1.66 11.52 -3.59
CA LEU A 93 1.14 11.63 -2.23
C LEU A 93 1.71 12.83 -1.47
N GLN A 94 2.97 13.19 -1.72
CA GLN A 94 3.56 14.39 -1.13
C GLN A 94 2.91 15.66 -1.68
N ALA A 95 2.72 15.75 -3.00
CA ALA A 95 2.05 16.89 -3.62
C ALA A 95 0.61 17.05 -3.14
N ASP A 96 -0.13 15.94 -3.05
CA ASP A 96 -1.50 15.93 -2.52
C ASP A 96 -1.54 16.40 -1.06
N ALA A 97 -0.58 15.98 -0.23
CA ALA A 97 -0.49 16.43 1.16
C ALA A 97 -0.24 17.94 1.26
N GLU A 98 0.69 18.47 0.46
CA GLU A 98 0.97 19.92 0.40
C GLU A 98 -0.29 20.71 -0.02
N GLN A 99 -1.03 20.20 -1.01
CA GLN A 99 -2.30 20.82 -1.44
C GLN A 99 -3.35 20.80 -0.32
N LEU A 100 -3.52 19.68 0.38
CA LEU A 100 -4.47 19.56 1.48
C LEU A 100 -4.12 20.51 2.63
N GLU A 101 -2.84 20.70 2.94
CA GLU A 101 -2.39 21.69 3.93
C GLU A 101 -2.73 23.13 3.50
N ASP A 102 -2.52 23.46 2.22
CA ASP A 102 -2.90 24.76 1.66
C ASP A 102 -4.41 25.01 1.73
N GLU A 103 -5.22 24.00 1.41
CA GLU A 103 -6.68 24.08 1.50
C GLU A 103 -7.14 24.24 2.94
N ALA A 104 -6.54 23.52 3.89
CA ALA A 104 -6.84 23.66 5.31
C ALA A 104 -6.53 25.07 5.83
N ARG A 105 -5.40 25.68 5.40
CA ARG A 105 -5.07 27.08 5.73
C ARG A 105 -6.13 28.06 5.21
N LYS A 106 -6.59 27.88 3.98
CA LYS A 106 -7.63 28.74 3.39
C LYS A 106 -8.95 28.62 4.13
N LEU A 107 -9.36 27.40 4.50
CA LEU A 107 -10.58 27.17 5.27
C LEU A 107 -10.52 27.81 6.67
N ASP A 108 -9.37 27.75 7.34
CA ASP A 108 -9.15 28.41 8.63
C ASP A 108 -9.25 29.95 8.52
N GLU A 109 -8.67 30.54 7.47
CA GLU A 109 -8.81 31.97 7.19
C GLU A 109 -10.27 32.37 6.92
N GLN A 110 -10.97 31.62 6.08
CA GLN A 110 -12.39 31.84 5.80
C GLN A 110 -13.26 31.73 7.06
N ALA A 111 -12.99 30.76 7.94
CA ALA A 111 -13.72 30.61 9.20
C ALA A 111 -13.56 31.85 10.08
N ARG A 112 -12.33 32.38 10.21
CA ARG A 112 -12.07 33.62 10.97
C ARG A 112 -12.77 34.84 10.37
N GLU A 113 -12.79 34.97 9.04
CA GLU A 113 -13.53 36.05 8.38
C GLU A 113 -15.01 36.01 8.71
N ILE A 114 -15.61 34.81 8.69
CA ILE A 114 -17.03 34.61 9.03
C ILE A 114 -17.28 34.95 10.50
N GLU A 115 -16.43 34.51 11.42
CA GLU A 115 -16.52 34.83 12.85
C GLU A 115 -16.47 36.35 13.09
N ASN A 116 -15.49 37.04 12.49
CA ASN A 116 -15.37 38.50 12.61
C ASN A 116 -16.60 39.23 12.03
N ALA A 117 -17.16 38.73 10.92
CA ALA A 117 -18.36 39.28 10.32
C ALA A 117 -19.58 39.08 11.23
N LEU A 118 -19.71 37.91 11.87
CA LEU A 118 -20.75 37.63 12.85
C LEU A 118 -20.67 38.57 14.05
N ASP A 119 -19.48 38.78 14.62
CA ASP A 119 -19.27 39.71 15.73
C ASP A 119 -19.67 41.13 15.35
N SER A 120 -19.25 41.59 14.17
CA SER A 120 -19.60 42.92 13.66
C SER A 120 -21.12 43.12 13.49
N LEU A 121 -21.82 42.09 13.00
CA LEU A 121 -23.29 42.12 12.87
C LEU A 121 -24.00 42.15 14.23
N GLN A 122 -23.45 41.43 15.23
CA GLN A 122 -23.99 41.44 16.60
C GLN A 122 -23.83 42.80 17.27
N GLU A 123 -22.74 43.53 17.01
CA GLU A 123 -22.53 44.88 17.52
C GLU A 123 -23.58 45.87 17.00
N VAL A 124 -23.91 45.81 15.70
CA VAL A 124 -24.91 46.69 15.08
C VAL A 124 -26.34 46.36 15.54
N ALA A 125 -26.59 45.10 15.91
CA ALA A 125 -27.90 44.65 16.39
C ALA A 125 -28.20 45.02 17.86
N ARG A 126 -27.23 45.59 18.60
CA ARG A 126 -27.39 46.12 19.96
C ARG A 126 -27.87 47.57 19.96
#